data_AF-A0AAE4AKN1-F1
#
_entry.id   AF-A0AAE4AKN1-F1
#
_cell.length_a   1.000
_cell.length_b   1.000
_cell.length_c   1.000
_cell.angle_alpha   90.00
_cell.angle_beta   90.00
_cell.angle_gamma   90.00
#
_symmetry.space_group_name_H-M   'P 1'
#
loop_
_entity.id
_entity.type
_entity.pdbx_description
1 polymer ?
#
loop_
_entity_poly.entity_id
_entity_poly.type
_entity_poly.pdbx_seq_one_letter_code
_entity_poly.pdbx_strand_id
1 'polypeptide(L)'
;MATNRQYDQEYKIQAVKLAKEIGQAKAARELGIPKNTLYTWIRANRLGNLDLGAGSQTPKSAMTLNEELITLRKQVKDQDKEIRRLKEENEFLEEASAFFAARRLKSAKMKG
;
A
#
# COMPACT_ATOMS: atom_id res chain seq x y z
N MET A 1 40.07 -28.15 4.86
CA MET A 1 38.76 -28.05 4.19
C MET A 1 38.06 -26.78 4.68
N ALA A 2 37.67 -25.87 3.80
CA ALA A 2 37.02 -24.63 4.21
C ALA A 2 35.59 -24.93 4.66
N THR A 3 35.33 -24.83 5.97
CA THR A 3 33.99 -24.96 6.54
C THR A 3 33.12 -23.83 6.01
N ASN A 4 32.11 -24.15 5.20
CA ASN A 4 31.16 -23.16 4.72
C ASN A 4 30.32 -22.71 5.93
N ARG A 5 30.58 -21.50 6.45
CA ARG A 5 29.78 -20.93 7.54
C ARG A 5 28.38 -20.67 7.00
N GLN A 6 27.43 -21.51 7.38
CA GLN A 6 26.03 -21.26 7.13
C GLN A 6 25.51 -20.28 8.18
N TYR A 7 24.73 -19.31 7.73
CA TYR A 7 24.07 -18.34 8.60
C TYR A 7 22.57 -18.47 8.38
N ASP A 8 21.84 -18.46 9.49
CA ASP A 8 20.38 -18.51 9.47
C ASP A 8 19.80 -17.27 8.82
N GLN A 9 18.59 -17.40 8.27
CA GLN A 9 17.90 -16.31 7.58
C GLN A 9 17.67 -15.12 8.51
N GLU A 10 17.21 -15.36 9.74
CA GLU A 10 17.01 -14.34 10.77
C GLU A 10 18.30 -13.56 11.07
N TYR A 11 19.43 -14.26 11.15
CA TYR A 11 20.73 -13.62 11.38
C TYR A 11 21.10 -12.69 10.22
N LYS A 12 20.88 -13.13 8.97
CA LYS A 12 21.13 -12.28 7.79
C LYS A 12 20.25 -11.03 7.81
N ILE A 13 18.98 -11.17 8.19
CA ILE A 13 18.03 -10.06 8.30
C ILE A 13 18.51 -9.04 9.34
N GLN A 14 18.84 -9.50 10.55
CA GLN A 14 19.35 -8.62 11.62
C GLN A 14 20.67 -7.96 11.23
N ALA A 15 21.57 -8.68 10.59
CA ALA A 15 22.85 -8.14 10.13
C ALA A 15 22.66 -7.01 9.11
N VAL A 16 21.71 -7.16 8.18
CA VAL A 16 21.38 -6.11 7.20
C VAL A 16 20.66 -4.93 7.85
N LYS A 17 19.79 -5.16 8.85
CA LYS A 17 19.15 -4.08 9.64
C LYS A 17 20.21 -3.25 10.38
N LEU A 18 21.10 -3.91 11.12
CA LEU A 18 22.22 -3.25 11.81
C LEU A 18 23.10 -2.46 10.83
N ALA A 19 23.40 -3.03 9.67
CA ALA A 19 24.20 -2.35 8.64
C ALA A 19 23.53 -1.07 8.10
N LYS A 20 22.20 -0.96 8.12
CA LYS A 20 21.47 0.26 7.75
C LYS A 20 21.53 1.32 8.85
N GLU A 21 21.58 0.92 10.12
CA GLU A 21 21.61 1.83 11.28
C GLU A 21 23.00 2.41 11.54
N ILE A 22 24.03 1.55 11.56
CA ILE A 22 25.39 1.94 11.99
C ILE A 22 26.43 1.92 10.87
N GLY A 23 26.01 1.53 9.66
CA GLY A 23 26.86 1.43 8.48
C GLY A 23 27.57 0.08 8.34
N GLN A 24 27.77 -0.35 7.08
CA GLN A 24 28.25 -1.69 6.72
C GLN A 24 29.59 -2.06 7.37
N ALA A 25 30.55 -1.14 7.36
CA ALA A 25 31.89 -1.41 7.87
C ALA A 25 31.93 -1.55 9.40
N LYS A 26 31.02 -0.89 10.12
CA LYS A 26 30.90 -1.00 11.58
C LYS A 26 30.13 -2.25 11.95
N ALA A 27 28.99 -2.51 11.31
CA ALA A 27 28.20 -3.72 11.49
C ALA A 27 28.99 -5.00 11.21
N ALA A 28 29.78 -5.07 10.13
CA ALA A 28 30.61 -6.24 9.84
C ALA A 28 31.65 -6.52 10.94
N ARG A 29 32.23 -5.45 11.54
CA ARG A 29 33.18 -5.59 12.65
C ARG A 29 32.51 -6.07 13.92
N GLU A 30 31.37 -5.47 14.28
CA GLU A 30 30.61 -5.85 15.49
C GLU A 30 30.07 -7.29 15.41
N LEU A 31 29.62 -7.71 14.24
CA LEU A 31 29.12 -9.07 14.01
C LEU A 31 30.23 -10.11 13.81
N GLY A 32 31.49 -9.70 13.67
CA GLY A 32 32.62 -10.60 13.41
C GLY A 32 32.55 -11.34 12.06
N ILE A 33 31.80 -10.80 11.10
CA ILE A 33 31.62 -11.40 9.76
C ILE A 33 32.48 -10.68 8.71
N PRO A 34 32.91 -11.38 7.65
CA PRO A 34 33.60 -10.72 6.55
C PRO A 34 32.72 -9.66 5.90
N LYS A 35 33.28 -8.47 5.61
CA LYS A 35 32.57 -7.37 4.95
C LYS A 35 31.89 -7.79 3.64
N ASN A 36 32.55 -8.63 2.86
CA ASN A 36 32.02 -9.15 1.59
C ASN A 36 30.75 -10.01 1.79
N THR A 37 30.67 -10.73 2.91
CA THR A 37 29.48 -11.52 3.28
C THR A 37 28.30 -10.60 3.54
N LEU A 38 28.50 -9.57 4.38
CA LEU A 38 27.47 -8.58 4.68
C LEU A 38 27.03 -7.82 3.42
N TYR A 39 27.98 -7.45 2.56
CA TYR A 39 27.70 -6.81 1.28
C TYR A 39 26.82 -7.69 0.38
N THR A 40 27.08 -9.00 0.35
CA THR A 40 26.28 -9.97 -0.42
C THR A 40 24.84 -10.02 0.08
N TRP A 41 24.61 -9.98 1.39
CA TRP A 41 23.26 -9.97 1.96
C TRP A 41 22.53 -8.64 1.72
N ILE A 42 23.23 -7.52 1.79
CA ILE A 42 22.67 -6.20 1.45
C ILE A 42 22.28 -6.16 -0.03
N ARG A 43 23.11 -6.71 -0.92
CA ARG A 43 22.81 -6.84 -2.35
C ARG A 43 21.59 -7.75 -2.56
N ALA A 44 21.52 -8.89 -1.87
CA ALA A 44 20.37 -9.80 -1.94
C ALA A 44 19.07 -9.10 -1.50
N ASN A 45 19.10 -8.29 -0.42
CA ASN A 45 17.97 -7.48 -0.01
C ASN A 45 17.59 -6.43 -1.08
N ARG A 46 18.56 -5.76 -1.70
CA ARG A 46 18.27 -4.77 -2.77
C ARG A 46 17.59 -5.41 -3.99
N LEU A 47 17.93 -6.65 -4.29
CA LEU A 47 17.35 -7.43 -5.40
C LEU A 47 16.02 -8.11 -5.02
N GLY A 48 15.60 -8.06 -3.75
CA GLY A 48 14.37 -8.71 -3.27
C GLY A 48 14.53 -10.19 -2.93
N ASN A 49 15.76 -10.71 -2.88
CA ASN A 49 16.06 -12.11 -2.53
C ASN A 49 16.26 -12.32 -1.01
N LEU A 50 16.27 -11.23 -0.23
CA LEU A 50 16.31 -11.24 1.22
C LEU A 50 15.27 -10.24 1.72
N ASP A 51 14.15 -10.71 2.22
CA ASP A 51 13.11 -9.87 2.81
C ASP A 51 13.47 -9.50 4.25
N LEU A 52 13.42 -8.21 4.59
CA LEU A 52 13.70 -7.72 5.95
C LEU A 52 12.41 -7.53 6.78
N GLY A 53 11.26 -7.86 6.18
CA GLY A 53 9.93 -7.63 6.73
C GLY A 53 9.37 -6.26 6.39
N ALA A 54 8.21 -5.94 6.97
CA ALA A 54 7.49 -4.69 6.73
C ALA A 54 8.41 -3.46 6.91
N GLY A 55 8.60 -2.69 5.83
CA GLY A 55 9.40 -1.46 5.82
C GLY A 55 10.67 -1.48 4.97
N SER A 56 11.10 -2.62 4.39
CA SER A 56 12.20 -2.61 3.41
C SER A 56 11.71 -2.22 2.02
N GLN A 57 11.72 -0.92 1.72
CA GLN A 57 11.55 -0.44 0.34
C GLN A 57 12.75 -0.85 -0.52
N THR A 58 12.54 -1.81 -1.42
CA THR A 58 13.46 -2.08 -2.52
C THR A 58 13.06 -1.21 -3.72
N PRO A 59 13.98 -0.87 -4.65
CA PRO A 59 13.62 -0.11 -5.85
C PRO A 59 12.49 -0.76 -6.66
N LYS A 60 12.47 -2.10 -6.71
CA LYS A 60 11.40 -2.87 -7.37
C LYS A 60 10.07 -2.74 -6.64
N SER A 61 10.06 -2.86 -5.31
CA SER A 61 8.86 -2.65 -4.48
C SER A 61 8.34 -1.21 -4.54
N ALA A 62 9.24 -0.23 -4.64
CA ALA A 62 8.85 1.18 -4.78
C ALA A 62 8.18 1.46 -6.14
N MET A 63 8.66 0.85 -7.23
CA MET A 63 8.02 0.95 -8.54
C MET A 63 6.62 0.32 -8.53
N THR A 64 6.50 -0.91 -8.02
CA THR A 64 5.18 -1.59 -7.93
C THR A 64 4.20 -0.82 -7.06
N LEU A 65 4.68 -0.25 -5.94
CA LEU A 65 3.85 0.56 -5.05
C LEU A 65 3.36 1.85 -5.74
N ASN A 66 4.20 2.48 -6.57
CA ASN A 66 3.80 3.68 -7.31
C ASN A 66 2.74 3.35 -8.40
N GLU A 67 2.87 2.21 -9.08
CA GLU A 67 1.85 1.73 -10.01
C GLU A 67 0.52 1.49 -9.30
N GLU A 68 0.55 0.80 -8.16
CA GLU A 68 -0.63 0.57 -7.32
C GLU A 68 -1.26 1.89 -6.86
N LEU A 69 -0.44 2.86 -6.43
CA LEU A 69 -0.89 4.20 -6.03
C LEU A 69 -1.60 4.94 -7.17
N ILE A 70 -1.08 4.86 -8.40
CA ILE A 70 -1.73 5.44 -9.59
C ILE A 70 -3.09 4.78 -9.83
N THR A 71 -3.18 3.45 -9.74
CA THR A 71 -4.45 2.73 -9.93
C THR A 71 -5.49 3.08 -8.87
N LEU A 72 -5.09 3.15 -7.60
CA LEU A 72 -5.97 3.53 -6.49
C LEU A 72 -6.47 4.96 -6.64
N ARG A 73 -5.62 5.91 -7.04
CA ARG A 73 -6.05 7.29 -7.31
C ARG A 73 -7.09 7.38 -8.42
N LYS A 74 -6.95 6.55 -9.47
CA LYS A 74 -7.93 6.48 -10.55
C LYS A 74 -9.26 5.93 -10.03
N GLN A 75 -9.24 4.85 -9.25
CA GLN A 75 -10.44 4.26 -8.67
C GLN A 75 -11.19 5.23 -7.75
N VAL A 76 -10.48 5.95 -6.86
CA VAL A 76 -11.08 6.97 -5.99
C VAL A 76 -11.80 8.04 -6.82
N LYS A 77 -11.14 8.55 -7.88
CA LYS A 77 -11.74 9.56 -8.75
C LYS A 77 -13.00 9.06 -9.46
N ASP A 78 -13.00 7.80 -9.90
CA ASP A 78 -14.16 7.22 -10.58
C ASP A 78 -15.31 6.95 -9.59
N GLN A 79 -14.99 6.52 -8.36
CA GLN A 79 -15.97 6.39 -7.27
C GLN A 79 -16.59 7.73 -6.88
N ASP A 80 -15.80 8.80 -6.76
CA ASP A 80 -16.31 10.14 -6.43
C ASP A 80 -17.33 10.64 -7.46
N LYS A 81 -17.11 10.35 -8.75
CA LYS A 81 -18.06 10.68 -9.81
C LYS A 81 -19.36 9.90 -9.67
N GLU A 82 -19.26 8.60 -9.37
CA GLU A 82 -20.45 7.76 -9.19
C GLU A 82 -21.26 8.18 -7.96
N ILE A 83 -20.58 8.49 -6.84
CA ILE A 83 -21.23 9.04 -5.65
C ILE A 83 -21.97 10.34 -5.98
N ARG A 84 -21.36 11.22 -6.77
CA ARG A 84 -22.00 12.47 -7.18
C ARG A 84 -23.25 12.21 -8.02
N ARG A 85 -23.15 11.33 -9.02
CA ARG A 85 -24.28 10.96 -9.88
C ARG A 85 -25.44 10.35 -9.08
N LEU A 86 -25.14 9.42 -8.17
CA LEU A 86 -26.15 8.79 -7.32
C LEU A 86 -26.83 9.79 -6.38
N LYS A 87 -26.10 10.79 -5.88
CA LYS A 87 -26.68 11.88 -5.09
C LYS A 87 -27.65 12.73 -5.92
N GLU A 88 -27.24 13.13 -7.12
CA GLU A 88 -28.09 13.88 -8.05
C GLU A 88 -29.36 13.08 -8.44
N GLU A 89 -29.23 11.75 -8.65
CA GLU A 89 -30.37 10.88 -8.92
C GLU A 89 -31.32 10.74 -7.72
N ASN A 90 -30.78 10.58 -6.51
CA ASN A 90 -31.59 10.54 -5.30
C ASN A 90 -32.35 11.86 -5.07
N GLU A 91 -31.70 13.01 -5.25
CA GLU A 91 -32.34 14.32 -5.12
C GLU A 91 -33.49 14.48 -6.12
N PHE A 92 -33.27 14.11 -7.38
CA PHE A 92 -34.32 14.13 -8.40
C PHE A 92 -35.51 13.22 -8.05
N LEU A 93 -35.24 12.01 -7.55
CA LEU A 93 -36.28 11.07 -7.13
C LEU A 93 -37.07 11.59 -5.92
N GLU A 94 -36.39 12.22 -4.95
CA GLU A 94 -37.03 12.86 -3.81
C GLU A 94 -37.97 13.99 -4.25
N GLU A 95 -37.51 14.90 -5.11
CA GLU A 95 -38.32 15.98 -5.67
C GLU A 95 -39.55 15.46 -6.43
N ALA A 96 -39.35 14.45 -7.28
CA ALA A 96 -40.44 13.81 -8.02
C ALA A 96 -41.46 13.20 -7.05
N SER A 97 -41.00 12.49 -6.02
CA SER A 97 -41.86 11.87 -5.02
C SER A 97 -42.71 12.91 -4.27
N ALA A 98 -42.11 14.04 -3.88
CA ALA A 98 -42.78 15.15 -3.20
C ALA A 98 -43.82 15.80 -4.12
N PHE A 99 -43.48 16.04 -5.39
CA PHE A 99 -44.41 16.60 -6.37
C PHE A 99 -45.64 15.71 -6.57
N PHE A 100 -45.46 14.40 -6.74
CA PHE A 100 -46.56 13.46 -6.91
C PHE A 100 -47.41 13.33 -5.64
N ALA A 101 -46.80 13.33 -4.45
CA ALA A 101 -47.52 13.33 -3.18
C ALA A 101 -48.41 14.58 -3.02
N ALA A 102 -47.86 15.77 -3.29
CA ALA A 102 -48.61 17.03 -3.24
C ALA A 102 -49.78 17.05 -4.24
N ARG A 103 -49.58 16.52 -5.45
CA ARG A 103 -50.63 16.41 -6.47
C ARG A 103 -51.79 15.51 -6.02
N ARG A 104 -51.49 14.37 -5.38
CA ARG A 104 -52.52 13.47 -4.82
C ARG A 104 -53.35 14.17 -3.75
N LEU A 105 -52.72 14.90 -2.84
CA LEU A 105 -53.41 15.67 -1.80
C LEU A 105 -54.34 16.74 -2.38
N LYS A 106 -53.87 17.49 -3.39
CA LYS A 106 -54.70 18.50 -4.07
C LYS A 106 -55.92 17.88 -4.76
N SER A 107 -55.75 16.74 -5.44
CA SER A 107 -56.85 16.04 -6.10
C SER A 107 -57.88 15.48 -5.11
N ALA A 108 -57.46 15.01 -3.93
CA ALA A 108 -58.38 14.51 -2.90
C ALA A 108 -59.24 15.65 -2.33
N LYS A 109 -58.67 16.84 -2.16
CA LYS A 109 -59.35 18.02 -1.61
C LYS A 109 -60.39 18.64 -2.55
N MET A 110 -60.34 18.35 -3.86
CA MET A 110 -61.32 18.84 -4.85
C MET A 110 -62.50 17.89 -5.07
N LYS A 111 -62.46 16.67 -4.52
CA LYS A 111 -63.48 15.63 -4.70
C LYS A 111 -64.35 15.37 -3.46
N GLY A 112 -64.07 16.06 -2.35
CA GLY A 112 -64.91 16.09 -1.15
C GLY A 112 -65.55 17.44 -0.99
#